data_AF-A0A0G1VJE0-F1
#
_entry.id   AF-A0A0G1VJE0-F1
#
_cell.length_a   1.000
_cell.length_b   1.000
_cell.length_c   1.000
_cell.angle_alpha   90.00
_cell.angle_beta   90.00
_cell.angle_gamma   90.00
#
_symmetry.space_group_name_H-M   'P 1'
#
loop_
_entity.id
_entity.type
_entity.pdbx_description
1 polymer ?
#
loop_
_entity_poly.entity_id
_entity_poly.type
_entity_poly.pdbx_seq_one_letter_code
_entity_poly.pdbx_strand_id
1 'polypeptide(L)'
;MEPIGKNEIIQVPIELIDAIFLRPDEADEPGILFLLKDGGTVLSVLGSDAECDTMWTTIEEALPNSDFVRYHSVMFRAESLESVEQRKTPQLGDCIYFGLRNRRKFARSYDNLTELNQDLEEVTAILSTLQDIRASTRASETKQ
;
A
#
# COMPACT_ATOMS: atom_id res chain seq x y z
N MET A 1 -27.72 19.64 22.89
CA MET A 1 -27.09 19.60 21.57
C MET A 1 -25.89 18.68 21.73
N GLU A 2 -26.06 17.40 21.38
CA GLU A 2 -24.96 16.43 21.45
C GLU A 2 -23.99 16.71 20.32
N PRO A 3 -22.66 16.59 20.53
CA PRO A 3 -21.70 16.77 19.45
C PRO A 3 -21.87 15.63 18.45
N ILE A 4 -22.33 16.00 17.25
CA ILE A 4 -22.25 15.15 16.05
C ILE A 4 -20.76 15.06 15.71
N GLY A 5 -20.27 13.83 15.51
CA GLY A 5 -18.88 13.56 15.14
C GLY A 5 -18.08 12.83 16.20
N LYS A 6 -18.64 11.79 16.85
CA LYS A 6 -17.76 10.68 17.22
C LYS A 6 -17.28 10.11 15.89
N ASN A 7 -16.00 10.33 15.57
CA ASN A 7 -15.28 9.69 14.48
C ASN A 7 -15.74 8.23 14.40
N GLU A 8 -16.59 7.92 13.42
CA GLU A 8 -17.02 6.57 13.17
C GLU A 8 -15.78 5.88 12.62
N ILE A 9 -15.01 5.24 13.52
CA ILE A 9 -13.80 4.54 13.16
C ILE A 9 -14.23 3.47 12.17
N ILE A 10 -13.94 3.69 10.89
CA ILE A 10 -14.29 2.73 9.85
C ILE A 10 -13.41 1.50 10.09
N GLN A 11 -14.03 0.43 10.58
CA GLN A 11 -13.36 -0.86 10.73
C GLN A 11 -13.38 -1.57 9.39
N VAL A 12 -12.25 -1.54 8.69
CA VAL A 12 -12.06 -2.31 7.45
C VAL A 12 -11.45 -3.67 7.81
N PRO A 13 -12.13 -4.79 7.53
CA PRO A 13 -11.56 -6.11 7.77
C PRO A 13 -10.29 -6.32 6.96
N ILE A 14 -9.22 -6.76 7.63
CA ILE A 14 -7.87 -6.87 7.05
C ILE A 14 -7.88 -7.71 5.78
N GLU A 15 -8.62 -8.82 5.78
CA GLU A 15 -8.70 -9.80 4.71
C GLU A 15 -9.26 -9.23 3.40
N LEU A 16 -9.98 -8.10 3.47
CA LEU A 16 -10.57 -7.41 2.32
C LEU A 16 -9.64 -6.37 1.70
N ILE A 17 -8.53 -6.03 2.36
CA ILE A 17 -7.63 -4.94 1.95
C ILE A 17 -6.59 -5.48 0.96
N ASP A 18 -6.45 -4.80 -0.19
CA ASP A 18 -5.38 -4.99 -1.18
C ASP A 18 -4.21 -4.03 -0.99
N ALA A 19 -4.49 -2.79 -0.60
CA ALA A 19 -3.46 -1.79 -0.32
C ALA A 19 -3.96 -0.69 0.61
N ILE A 20 -3.04 0.00 1.28
CA ILE A 20 -3.32 1.12 2.18
C ILE A 20 -2.39 2.27 1.81
N PHE A 21 -2.96 3.48 1.70
CA PHE A 21 -2.25 4.70 1.32
C PHE A 21 -2.35 5.72 2.45
N LEU A 22 -1.21 6.24 2.88
CA LEU A 22 -1.10 7.39 3.76
C LEU A 22 -1.15 8.67 2.93
N ARG A 23 -2.12 9.55 3.24
CA ARG A 23 -2.30 10.85 2.59
C ARG A 23 -2.37 10.73 1.05
N PRO A 24 -3.40 10.06 0.51
CA PRO A 24 -3.58 9.98 -0.93
C PRO A 24 -3.76 11.38 -1.54
N ASP A 25 -3.10 11.64 -2.66
CA ASP A 25 -3.13 12.95 -3.34
C ASP A 25 -4.54 13.35 -3.80
N GLU A 26 -5.46 12.37 -3.93
CA GLU A 26 -6.84 12.59 -4.33
C GLU A 26 -7.75 13.10 -3.20
N ALA A 27 -7.26 13.21 -1.96
CA ALA A 27 -8.04 13.69 -0.83
C ALA A 27 -7.77 15.18 -0.52
N ASP A 28 -8.84 15.95 -0.37
CA ASP A 28 -8.77 17.37 0.04
C ASP A 28 -8.28 17.55 1.48
N GLU A 29 -8.33 16.49 2.29
CA GLU A 29 -7.91 16.47 3.70
C GLU A 29 -7.00 15.26 3.99
N PRO A 30 -6.07 15.36 4.96
CA PRO A 30 -5.24 14.24 5.38
C PRO A 30 -6.08 13.02 5.79
N GLY A 31 -5.76 11.86 5.20
CA GLY A 31 -6.48 10.62 5.47
C GLY A 31 -5.70 9.36 5.15
N ILE A 32 -6.32 8.22 5.44
CA ILE A 32 -5.86 6.88 5.07
C ILE A 32 -6.85 6.28 4.08
N LEU A 33 -6.37 5.90 2.91
CA LEU A 33 -7.17 5.25 1.88
C LEU A 33 -6.90 3.74 1.87
N PHE A 34 -7.95 2.96 2.03
CA PHE A 34 -7.94 1.52 1.89
C PHE A 34 -8.47 1.13 0.50
N LEU A 35 -7.66 0.40 -0.25
CA LEU A 35 -8.06 -0.23 -1.49
C LEU A 35 -8.54 -1.64 -1.17
N LEU A 36 -9.77 -1.98 -1.59
CA LEU A 36 -10.37 -3.29 -1.32
C LEU A 36 -10.19 -4.27 -2.50
N LYS A 37 -10.21 -5.57 -2.17
CA LYS A 37 -10.10 -6.70 -3.11
C LYS A 37 -11.17 -6.73 -4.20
N ASP A 38 -12.37 -6.26 -3.87
CA ASP A 38 -13.50 -6.18 -4.80
C ASP A 38 -13.42 -4.98 -5.76
N GLY A 39 -12.36 -4.17 -5.65
CA GLY A 39 -12.22 -2.93 -6.40
C GLY A 39 -12.97 -1.75 -5.76
N GLY A 40 -13.40 -1.87 -4.50
CA GLY A 40 -13.89 -0.77 -3.68
C GLY A 40 -12.76 0.10 -3.11
N THR A 41 -13.15 1.22 -2.52
CA THR A 41 -12.26 2.11 -1.76
C THR A 41 -12.95 2.58 -0.49
N VAL A 42 -12.18 2.76 0.57
CA VAL A 42 -12.63 3.38 1.82
C VAL A 42 -11.62 4.45 2.19
N LEU A 43 -12.07 5.70 2.33
CA LEU A 43 -11.22 6.81 2.79
C LEU A 43 -11.60 7.16 4.22
N SER A 44 -10.63 7.07 5.13
CA SER A 44 -10.76 7.58 6.49
C SER A 44 -10.07 8.93 6.57
N VAL A 45 -10.87 10.00 6.68
CA VAL A 45 -10.37 11.37 6.86
C VAL A 45 -10.11 11.62 8.33
N LEU A 46 -8.95 12.20 8.66
CA LEU A 46 -8.49 12.34 10.04
C LEU A 46 -8.29 13.80 10.49
N GLY A 47 -8.41 14.77 9.59
CA GLY A 47 -8.39 16.19 9.91
C GLY A 47 -6.99 16.80 10.13
N SER A 48 -5.99 16.01 10.58
CA SER A 48 -4.60 16.47 10.67
C SER A 48 -3.55 15.41 10.29
N ASP A 49 -2.35 15.87 9.88
CA ASP A 49 -1.21 15.01 9.57
C ASP A 49 -0.75 14.17 10.77
N ALA A 50 -0.76 14.74 11.98
CA ALA A 50 -0.34 14.03 13.18
C ALA A 50 -1.28 12.87 13.53
N GLU A 51 -2.58 13.05 13.29
CA GLU A 51 -3.57 11.98 13.45
C GLU A 51 -3.40 10.90 12.37
N CYS A 52 -3.09 11.29 11.12
CA CYS A 52 -2.73 10.36 10.06
C CYS A 52 -1.51 9.51 10.40
N ASP A 53 -0.43 10.13 10.85
CA ASP A 53 0.80 9.41 11.19
C ASP A 53 0.57 8.46 12.39
N THR A 54 -0.19 8.88 13.40
CA THR A 54 -0.56 8.04 14.55
C THR A 54 -1.38 6.82 14.12
N MET A 55 -2.38 7.04 13.25
CA MET A 55 -3.20 5.95 12.74
C MET A 55 -2.41 5.02 11.83
N TRP A 56 -1.51 5.57 11.01
CA TRP A 56 -0.63 4.80 10.15
C TRP A 56 0.28 3.85 10.95
N THR A 57 0.92 4.34 12.02
CA THR A 57 1.71 3.50 12.91
C THR A 57 0.86 2.43 13.57
N THR A 58 -0.35 2.77 14.00
CA THR A 58 -1.27 1.79 14.62
C THR A 58 -1.66 0.69 13.62
N ILE A 59 -1.92 1.05 12.37
CA ILE A 59 -2.20 0.09 11.29
C ILE A 59 -0.96 -0.78 11.06
N GLU A 60 0.22 -0.17 10.92
CA GLU A 60 1.48 -0.89 10.70
C GLU A 60 1.73 -1.97 11.74
N GLU A 61 1.58 -1.63 13.02
CA GLU A 61 1.78 -2.55 14.14
C GLU A 61 0.72 -3.67 14.18
N ALA A 62 -0.48 -3.42 13.66
CA ALA A 62 -1.57 -4.38 13.63
C ALA A 62 -1.50 -5.33 12.40
N LEU A 63 -0.81 -4.93 11.33
CA LEU A 63 -0.69 -5.76 10.13
C LEU A 63 0.34 -6.88 10.34
N PRO A 64 0.03 -8.12 9.94
CA PRO A 64 1.04 -9.16 9.88
C PRO A 64 2.11 -8.79 8.84
N ASN A 65 3.36 -8.66 9.26
CA ASN A 65 4.50 -8.41 8.37
C ASN A 65 4.64 -9.44 7.23
N SER A 66 4.03 -10.62 7.37
CA SER A 66 3.99 -11.67 6.33
C SER A 66 3.02 -11.37 5.18
N ASP A 67 2.02 -10.53 5.40
CA ASP A 67 0.89 -10.35 4.50
C ASP A 67 0.95 -9.04 3.75
N PHE A 68 1.60 -8.03 4.34
CA PHE A 68 1.74 -6.70 3.77
C PHE A 68 3.20 -6.33 3.60
N VAL A 69 3.47 -5.70 2.47
CA VAL A 69 4.76 -5.13 2.13
C VAL A 69 4.65 -3.62 2.13
N ARG A 70 5.42 -2.97 2.99
CA ARG A 70 5.52 -1.51 3.03
C ARG A 70 6.46 -1.01 1.94
N TYR A 71 6.07 0.10 1.33
CA TYR A 71 6.89 0.90 0.44
C TYR A 71 6.50 2.37 0.63
N HIS A 72 7.36 3.12 1.34
CA HIS A 72 7.11 4.51 1.73
C HIS A 72 5.77 4.74 2.44
N SER A 73 4.86 5.48 1.81
CA SER A 73 3.51 5.86 2.26
C SER A 73 2.43 4.86 1.80
N VAL A 74 2.85 3.70 1.28
CA VAL A 74 1.93 2.66 0.79
C VAL A 74 2.27 1.32 1.44
N MET A 75 1.25 0.55 1.77
CA MET A 75 1.38 -0.85 2.15
C MET A 75 0.56 -1.70 1.18
N PHE A 76 1.20 -2.65 0.51
CA PHE A 76 0.56 -3.56 -0.43
C PHE A 76 0.35 -4.92 0.21
N ARG A 77 -0.80 -5.53 0.03
CA ARG A 77 -0.95 -6.95 0.33
C ARG A 77 -0.07 -7.76 -0.63
N ALA A 78 0.76 -8.63 -0.08
CA ALA A 78 1.77 -9.40 -0.79
C ALA A 78 1.20 -10.25 -1.94
N GLU A 79 0.07 -10.91 -1.72
CA GLU A 79 -0.60 -11.70 -2.75
C GLU A 79 -1.23 -10.83 -3.87
N SER A 80 -1.52 -9.57 -3.56
CA SER A 80 -2.22 -8.65 -4.46
C SER A 80 -1.27 -7.91 -5.39
N LEU A 81 0.02 -7.81 -5.05
CA LEU A 81 1.04 -7.19 -5.91
C LEU A 81 1.47 -8.16 -7.02
N GLU A 82 1.09 -7.88 -8.27
CA GLU A 82 1.36 -8.75 -9.42
C GLU A 82 2.69 -8.44 -10.10
N SER A 83 2.99 -7.15 -10.28
CA SER A 83 4.19 -6.70 -10.97
C SER A 83 4.78 -5.46 -10.32
N VAL A 84 6.10 -5.34 -10.42
CA VAL A 84 6.80 -4.09 -10.14
C VAL A 84 7.76 -3.83 -11.29
N GLU A 85 7.68 -2.64 -11.88
CA GLU A 85 8.41 -2.31 -13.10
C GLU A 85 8.96 -0.88 -13.06
N GLN A 86 10.24 -0.72 -13.37
CA GLN A 86 10.80 0.60 -13.67
C GLN A 86 10.39 1.01 -15.08
N ARG A 87 9.83 2.21 -15.24
CA ARG A 87 9.47 2.78 -16.53
C ARG A 87 9.85 4.25 -16.59
N LYS A 88 10.03 4.77 -17.81
CA LYS A 88 10.11 6.20 -18.07
C LYS A 88 8.90 6.61 -18.89
N THR A 89 8.11 7.57 -18.40
CA THR A 89 6.92 8.05 -19.11
C THR A 89 7.03 9.53 -19.45
N PRO A 90 6.40 9.99 -20.54
CA PRO A 90 6.38 11.41 -20.87
C PRO A 90 5.76 12.30 -19.78
N GLN A 91 4.79 11.77 -19.02
CA GLN A 91 4.04 12.52 -18.02
C GLN A 91 4.71 12.52 -16.64
N LEU A 92 5.30 11.40 -16.22
CA LEU A 92 5.83 11.21 -14.87
C LEU A 92 7.35 11.09 -14.82
N GLY A 93 8.04 11.16 -15.96
CA GLY A 93 9.49 10.96 -16.01
C GLY A 93 9.89 9.54 -15.62
N ASP A 94 11.02 9.40 -14.93
CA ASP A 94 11.49 8.12 -14.40
C ASP A 94 10.64 7.71 -13.20
N CYS A 95 10.09 6.50 -13.22
CA CYS A 95 9.12 6.04 -12.22
C CYS A 95 9.17 4.52 -11.98
N ILE A 96 8.73 4.11 -10.79
CA ILE A 96 8.47 2.71 -10.45
C ILE A 96 6.95 2.50 -10.44
N TYR A 97 6.48 1.51 -11.19
CA TYR A 97 5.08 1.09 -11.25
C TYR A 97 4.87 -0.18 -10.43
N PHE A 98 3.81 -0.18 -9.65
CA PHE A 98 3.31 -1.31 -8.87
C PHE A 98 1.94 -1.70 -9.42
N GLY A 99 1.84 -2.89 -10.01
CA GLY A 99 0.59 -3.43 -10.57
C GLY A 99 -0.09 -4.36 -9.57
N LEU A 100 -1.38 -4.11 -9.28
CA LEU A 100 -2.20 -4.94 -8.39
C LEU A 100 -3.14 -5.86 -9.18
N ARG A 101 -3.54 -6.98 -8.57
CA ARG A 101 -4.43 -8.02 -9.15
C ARG A 101 -5.77 -7.48 -9.64
N ASN A 102 -6.31 -6.47 -8.96
CA ASN A 102 -7.54 -5.78 -9.35
C ASN A 102 -7.33 -4.78 -10.51
N ARG A 103 -6.19 -4.85 -11.22
CA ARG A 103 -5.76 -3.98 -12.33
C ARG A 103 -5.47 -2.54 -11.93
N ARG A 104 -5.49 -2.21 -10.64
CA ARG A 104 -5.04 -0.90 -10.15
C ARG A 104 -3.53 -0.80 -10.26
N LYS A 105 -3.06 0.43 -10.41
CA LYS A 105 -1.64 0.74 -10.54
C LYS A 105 -1.30 1.88 -9.60
N PHE A 106 -0.20 1.73 -8.91
CA PHE A 106 0.47 2.82 -8.21
C PHE A 106 1.76 3.15 -8.96
N ALA A 107 2.10 4.43 -9.07
CA ALA A 107 3.33 4.87 -9.69
C ALA A 107 3.99 5.90 -8.79
N ARG A 108 5.29 5.74 -8.55
CA ARG A 108 6.12 6.76 -7.91
C ARG A 108 7.06 7.35 -8.95
N SER A 109 6.99 8.65 -9.15
CA SER A 109 7.92 9.42 -10.00
C SER A 109 9.11 9.92 -9.21
N TYR A 110 10.23 10.12 -9.91
CA TYR A 110 11.47 10.62 -9.34
C TYR A 110 12.01 11.79 -10.15
N ASP A 111 12.43 12.82 -9.42
CA ASP A 111 13.10 13.98 -10.01
C ASP A 111 14.61 13.75 -10.17
N ASN A 112 15.17 12.74 -9.50
CA ASN A 112 16.59 12.39 -9.61
C ASN A 112 16.84 10.88 -9.60
N LEU A 113 17.95 10.49 -10.23
CA LEU A 113 18.35 9.08 -10.36
C LEU A 113 18.87 8.46 -9.07
N THR A 114 19.34 9.26 -8.12
CA THR A 114 19.88 8.77 -6.85
C THR A 114 18.78 8.16 -6.00
N GLU A 115 17.67 8.87 -5.82
CA GLU A 115 16.49 8.40 -5.11
C GLU A 115 15.86 7.19 -5.81
N LEU A 116 15.78 7.21 -7.15
CA LEU A 116 15.29 6.07 -7.92
C LEU A 116 16.10 4.81 -7.65
N ASN A 117 17.44 4.91 -7.68
CA ASN A 117 18.30 3.75 -7.46
C ASN A 117 18.18 3.21 -6.03
N GLN A 118 18.07 4.11 -5.03
CA GLN A 118 17.86 3.71 -3.64
C GLN A 118 16.54 2.96 -3.46
N ASP A 119 15.46 3.46 -4.07
CA ASP A 119 14.16 2.80 -4.01
C ASP A 119 14.12 1.49 -4.80
N LEU A 120 14.89 1.35 -5.88
CA LEU A 120 14.99 0.10 -6.62
C LEU A 120 15.65 -1.02 -5.79
N GLU A 121 16.58 -0.69 -4.89
CA GLU A 121 17.14 -1.64 -3.94
C GLU A 121 16.08 -2.13 -2.95
N GLU A 122 15.27 -1.20 -2.41
CA GLU A 122 14.14 -1.53 -1.52
C GLU A 122 13.10 -2.41 -2.24
N VAL A 123 12.73 -2.03 -3.46
CA VAL A 123 11.81 -2.81 -4.31
C VAL A 123 12.35 -4.20 -4.61
N THR A 124 13.66 -4.35 -4.82
CA THR A 124 14.27 -5.66 -5.05
C THR A 124 14.15 -6.55 -3.82
N ALA A 125 14.36 -6.00 -2.62
CA ALA A 125 14.15 -6.72 -1.36
C ALA A 125 12.68 -7.15 -1.20
N ILE A 126 11.74 -6.24 -1.48
CA ILE A 126 10.30 -6.52 -1.52
C ILE A 126 9.99 -7.69 -2.44
N LEU A 127 10.47 -7.65 -3.69
CA LEU A 127 10.22 -8.70 -4.67
C LEU A 127 10.79 -10.06 -4.23
N SER A 128 11.97 -10.06 -3.60
CA SER A 128 12.57 -11.27 -3.04
C SER A 128 11.68 -11.87 -1.96
N THR A 129 11.24 -11.06 -0.99
CA THR A 129 10.34 -11.51 0.08
C THR A 129 9.03 -12.07 -0.48
N LEU A 130 8.47 -11.44 -1.52
CA LEU A 130 7.26 -11.92 -2.19
C LEU A 130 7.47 -13.28 -2.88
N GLN A 131 8.63 -13.50 -3.49
CA GLN A 131 8.98 -14.78 -4.11
C GLN A 131 9.08 -15.89 -3.05
N ASP A 132 9.70 -15.60 -1.90
CA ASP A 132 9.84 -16.54 -0.79
C ASP A 132 8.48 -16.91 -0.18
N ILE A 133 7.59 -15.92 0.00
CA ILE A 133 6.21 -16.15 0.46
C ILE A 133 5.47 -17.06 -0.53
N ARG A 134 5.50 -16.73 -1.82
CA ARG A 134 4.83 -17.54 -2.88
C ARG A 134 5.37 -18.96 -2.95
N ALA A 135 6.68 -19.14 -2.81
CA ALA A 135 7.32 -20.45 -2.80
C ALA A 135 6.90 -21.28 -1.58
N SER A 136 6.82 -20.64 -0.41
CA SER A 136 6.42 -21.28 0.85
C SER A 136 4.95 -21.72 0.86
N THR A 137 4.06 -20.90 0.30
CA THR A 137 2.63 -21.26 0.14
C THR A 137 2.47 -22.46 -0.80
N ARG A 138 3.13 -22.46 -1.97
CA ARG A 138 3.08 -23.59 -2.92
C ARG A 138 3.64 -24.88 -2.33
N ALA A 139 4.73 -24.81 -1.58
CA ALA A 139 5.32 -25.98 -0.92
C ALA A 139 4.40 -26.59 0.15
N SER A 140 3.51 -25.78 0.73
CA SER A 140 2.54 -26.21 1.73
C SER A 140 1.28 -26.81 1.09
N GLU A 141 0.85 -26.28 -0.05
CA GLU A 141 -0.30 -26.81 -0.83
C GLU A 141 -0.01 -28.15 -1.50
N THR A 142 1.24 -28.42 -1.88
CA THR A 142 1.62 -29.67 -2.57
C THR A 142 1.73 -30.88 -1.62
N LYS A 143 1.59 -30.67 -0.30
CA LYS A 143 1.65 -31.72 0.74
C LYS A 143 0.28 -32.09 1.32
N GLN A 144 -0.80 -31.52 0.80
CA GLN A 144 -2.18 -31.92 1.08
C GLN A 144 -2.69 -32.86 -0.02
#